data_AF-A0A3B5A9U0-F1
#
_entry.id   AF-A0A3B5A9U0-F1
#
_cell.length_a   1.000
_cell.length_b   1.000
_cell.length_c   1.000
_cell.angle_alpha   90.00
_cell.angle_beta   90.00
_cell.angle_gamma   90.00
#
_symmetry.space_group_name_H-M   'P 1'
#
loop_
_entity.id
_entity.type
_entity.pdbx_description
1 polymer ?
#
loop_
_entity_poly.entity_id
_entity_poly.type
_entity_poly.pdbx_seq_one_letter_code
_entity_poly.pdbx_strand_id
1 'polypeptide(L)' 'MAEETRVIYHLDEQETPYLIRINVPAQRVTLADFKQVVNKPNVKFFFKSVDDDFG' A
#
# COMPACT_ATOMS: atom_id res chain seq x y z
N MET A 1 -12.12 13.99 12.34
CA MET A 1 -12.31 13.12 11.16
C MET A 1 -11.31 11.99 11.32
N ALA A 2 -11.69 10.73 11.19
CA ALA A 2 -10.71 9.65 11.29
C ALA A 2 -9.75 9.76 10.09
N GLU A 3 -8.45 9.87 10.35
CA GLU A 3 -7.43 9.93 9.30
C GLU A 3 -7.28 8.53 8.70
N GLU A 4 -7.62 8.39 7.41
CA GLU A 4 -7.49 7.15 6.63
C GLU A 4 -6.27 7.22 5.68
N THR A 5 -5.71 6.07 5.35
CA THR A 5 -4.69 5.94 4.31
C THR A 5 -5.31 5.39 3.04
N ARG A 6 -5.11 6.08 1.91
CA ARG A 6 -5.45 5.59 0.58
C ARG A 6 -4.25 4.87 0.00
N VAL A 7 -4.41 3.60 -0.35
CA VAL A 7 -3.35 2.82 -0.99
C VAL A 7 -3.74 2.51 -2.42
N ILE A 8 -2.90 2.94 -3.36
CA ILE A 8 -2.99 2.61 -4.78
C ILE A 8 -1.96 1.54 -5.04
N TYR A 9 -2.36 0.41 -5.63
CA TYR A 9 -1.44 -0.70 -5.91
C TYR A 9 -1.74 -1.36 -7.26
N HIS A 10 -0.69 -1.95 -7.82
CA HIS A 10 -0.73 -2.73 -9.07
C HIS A 10 -0.52 -4.21 -8.75
N LEU A 11 -1.02 -5.09 -9.61
CA LEU A 11 -0.77 -6.52 -9.55
C LEU A 11 -0.09 -6.95 -10.84
N ASP A 12 1.10 -7.54 -10.72
CA ASP A 12 1.92 -8.02 -11.84
C ASP A 12 2.02 -6.98 -12.98
N GLU A 13 1.67 -7.36 -14.22
CA GLU A 13 1.76 -6.50 -15.41
C GLU A 13 0.46 -5.73 -15.71
N GLN A 14 -0.48 -5.65 -14.76
CA GLN A 14 -1.74 -4.94 -14.96
C GLN A 14 -1.52 -3.42 -15.02
N GLU A 15 -1.99 -2.80 -16.10
CA GLU A 15 -1.90 -1.35 -16.31
C GLU A 15 -2.85 -0.57 -15.38
N THR A 16 -4.04 -1.10 -15.12
CA THR A 16 -5.05 -0.43 -14.28
C THR A 16 -4.80 -0.71 -12.80
N PRO A 17 -4.56 0.31 -11.95
CA PRO A 17 -4.36 0.12 -10.52
C PRO A 17 -5.66 -0.07 -9.75
N TYR A 18 -5.53 -0.64 -8.56
CA TYR A 18 -6.57 -0.71 -7.54
C TYR A 18 -6.39 0.37 -6.49
N LEU A 19 -7.49 0.86 -5.92
CA LEU A 19 -7.51 1.81 -4.81
C LEU A 19 -8.28 1.21 -3.63
N ILE A 20 -7.66 1.20 -2.45
CA ILE A 20 -8.32 0.84 -1.18
C ILE A 20 -8.12 1.93 -0.13
N ARG A 21 -8.94 1.88 0.92
CA ARG A 21 -8.85 2.75 2.10
C ARG A 21 -8.59 1.91 3.34
N ILE A 22 -7.56 2.26 4.09
CA ILE A 22 -7.21 1.64 5.37
C ILE A 22 -7.54 2.66 6.46
N ASN A 23 -8.29 2.23 7.48
CA ASN A 23 -8.68 3.07 8.62
C ASN A 23 -7.53 3.25 9.63
N VAL A 24 -6.35 3.57 9.12
CA VAL A 24 -5.13 3.89 9.87
C VAL A 24 -4.52 5.14 9.23
N PRO A 25 -4.07 6.13 10.02
CA PRO A 25 -3.41 7.33 9.49
C PRO A 25 -2.12 6.98 8.74
N ALA A 26 -1.78 7.77 7.72
CA ALA A 26 -0.62 7.52 6.86
C ALA A 26 0.72 7.47 7.62
N GLN A 27 0.81 8.16 8.76
CA GLN A 27 2.01 8.17 9.61
C GLN A 27 2.18 6.89 10.44
N ARG A 28 1.16 6.03 10.51
CA ARG A 28 1.16 4.81 11.35
C ARG A 28 0.85 3.54 10.57
N VAL A 29 0.41 3.65 9.32
CA VAL A 29 0.06 2.50 8.49
C VAL A 29 1.26 1.58 8.30
N THR A 30 1.03 0.29 8.41
CA THR A 30 2.06 -0.75 8.29
C THR A 30 1.76 -1.70 7.14
N LEU A 31 2.75 -2.51 6.77
CA LEU A 31 2.55 -3.62 5.83
C LEU A 31 1.51 -4.63 6.34
N ALA A 32 1.38 -4.82 7.67
CA ALA A 32 0.41 -5.75 8.24
C ALA A 32 -1.03 -5.27 7.98
N ASP A 33 -1.30 -3.97 8.15
CA ASP A 33 -2.61 -3.38 7.86
C ASP A 33 -2.99 -3.58 6.39
N PHE A 34 -2.04 -3.36 5.48
CA PHE A 34 -2.26 -3.59 4.05
C PHE A 34 -2.54 -5.06 3.73
N LYS A 35 -1.75 -5.98 4.30
CA LYS A 35 -1.92 -7.44 4.10
C LYS A 35 -3.28 -7.94 4.57
N GLN A 36 -3.80 -7.43 5.68
CA GLN A 36 -5.13 -7.79 6.19
C GLN A 36 -6.24 -7.45 5.18
N VAL A 37 -6.12 -6.32 4.46
CA VAL A 37 -7.13 -5.90 3.48
C VAL A 37 -6.98 -6.63 2.14
N VAL A 38 -5.74 -6.80 1.64
CA VAL A 38 -5.49 -7.41 0.32
C VAL A 38 -5.68 -8.93 0.32
N ASN A 39 -5.38 -9.59 1.44
CA ASN A 39 -5.53 -11.04 1.66
C ASN A 39 -4.97 -11.91 0.50
N LYS A 40 -3.75 -11.61 0.05
CA LYS A 40 -3.04 -12.40 -0.98
C LYS A 40 -1.82 -13.10 -0.39
N PRO A 41 -1.77 -14.45 -0.39
CA PRO A 41 -0.60 -15.19 0.09
C PRO A 41 0.54 -15.15 -0.94
N ASN A 42 1.78 -15.38 -0.46
CA ASN A 42 2.97 -15.64 -1.28
C ASN A 42 3.37 -14.58 -2.31
N VAL A 43 3.04 -13.30 -2.07
CA VAL A 43 3.46 -12.17 -2.93
C VAL A 43 4.52 -11.32 -2.25
N LYS A 44 5.39 -10.71 -3.06
CA LYS A 44 6.32 -9.66 -2.62
C LYS A 44 5.65 -8.30 -2.75
N PHE A 45 5.95 -7.40 -1.83
CA PHE A 45 5.38 -6.05 -1.78
C PHE A 45 6.49 -5.04 -2.06
N PHE A 46 6.25 -4.17 -3.04
CA PHE A 46 7.13 -3.06 -3.38
C PHE A 46 6.32 -1.78 -3.20
N PHE A 47 6.92 -0.78 -2.58
CA PHE A 47 6.29 0.51 -2.33
C PHE A 47 7.11 1.58 -3.02
N LYS A 48 6.42 2.52 -3.67
CA LYS A 48 7.08 3.75 -4.10
C LYS A 48 7.60 4.44 -2.84
N SER A 49 8.91 4.60 -2.77
CA SER A 49 9.63 5.29 -1.72
C SER A 49 10.54 6.32 -2.39
N VAL A 50 10.97 7.29 -1.59
CA VAL A 50 12.06 8.18 -1.94
C VAL A 50 13.25 7.70 -1.14
N ASP A 51 14.34 7.38 -1.82
CA ASP A 51 15.63 7.13 -1.20
C ASP A 51 16.48 8.41 -1.26
N ASP A 52 17.26 8.70 -0.22
CA ASP A 52 17.98 9.97 -0.12
C ASP A 52 19.10 10.11 -1.18
N ASP A 53 19.65 9.01 -1.68
CA ASP A 53 20.72 9.01 -2.68
C ASP A 53 20.19 8.86 -4.12
N PHE A 54 19.08 8.16 -4.30
CA PHE A 54 18.56 7.80 -5.63
C PHE A 54 17.28 8.54 -6.04
N GLY A 55 16.57 9.16 -5.08
CA GLY A 55 15.28 9.83 -5.31
C GLY A 55 14.07 8.90 -5.34
#